data_AF-A0A914V3J0-F1
#
_entry.id   AF-A0A914V3J0-F1
#
_cell.length_a   1.000
_cell.length_b   1.000
_cell.length_c   1.000
_cell.angle_alpha   90.00
_cell.angle_beta   90.00
_cell.angle_gamma   90.00
#
_symmetry.space_group_name_H-M   'P 1'
#
loop_
_entity.id
_entity.type
_entity.pdbx_description
1 polymer ?
#
loop_
_entity_poly.entity_id
_entity_poly.type
_entity_poly.pdbx_seq_one_letter_code
_entity_poly.pdbx_strand_id
1 'polypeptide(L)'
;MVMGNGPEQLASALGDNVTTSTYRQTFIKLLTDFGHIQSYFVAQFLEDEEIEDFSRHCETFAENIKQLLPNESITPKMHFLVSHLPEFARHHKTLGLISEQPLESLNAIMNKLECHFSAIRDGEQHMKLILQQFYIRCMISLK
;
A
#
# COMPACT_ATOMS: atom_id res chain seq x y z
N MET A 1 -31.66 -2.00 -25.56
CA MET A 1 -32.06 -3.30 -24.99
C MET A 1 -30.87 -4.23 -25.08
N VAL A 2 -29.96 -4.15 -24.10
CA VAL A 2 -28.97 -5.19 -23.78
C VAL A 2 -28.95 -5.22 -22.25
N MET A 3 -29.68 -6.18 -21.70
CA MET A 3 -29.69 -6.45 -20.26
C MET A 3 -28.34 -7.07 -19.93
N GLY A 4 -27.44 -6.29 -19.34
CA GLY A 4 -26.18 -6.80 -18.82
C GLY A 4 -26.48 -7.75 -17.67
N ASN A 5 -26.09 -9.01 -17.84
CA ASN A 5 -26.29 -10.09 -16.90
C ASN A 5 -25.64 -9.74 -15.55
N GLY A 6 -26.48 -9.50 -14.55
CA GLY A 6 -26.05 -9.26 -13.18
C GLY A 6 -25.53 -10.54 -12.50
N PRO A 7 -24.89 -10.39 -11.33
CA PRO A 7 -24.24 -11.47 -10.56
C PRO A 7 -25.19 -12.60 -10.10
N GLU A 8 -26.49 -12.46 -10.33
CA GLU A 8 -27.52 -13.44 -9.98
C GLU A 8 -27.51 -14.71 -10.86
N GLN A 9 -27.00 -14.64 -12.10
CA GLN A 9 -26.91 -15.84 -12.96
C GLN A 9 -25.74 -16.77 -12.59
N LEU A 10 -24.76 -16.31 -11.81
CA LEU A 10 -23.64 -17.14 -11.35
C LEU A 10 -23.98 -17.99 -10.11
N ALA A 11 -25.01 -17.60 -9.36
CA ALA A 11 -25.43 -18.27 -8.11
C ALA A 11 -26.66 -19.19 -8.29
N SER A 12 -27.19 -19.31 -9.50
CA SER A 12 -28.37 -20.14 -9.80
C SER A 12 -28.02 -21.56 -10.26
N ALA A 13 -26.73 -21.87 -10.49
CA ALA A 13 -26.24 -23.17 -10.94
C ALA A 13 -25.73 -24.04 -9.78
N LEU A 14 -26.44 -23.96 -8.64
CA LEU A 14 -26.16 -24.49 -7.31
C LEU A 14 -25.50 -25.88 -7.26
N GLY A 15 -24.18 -25.87 -7.45
CA GLY A 15 -23.20 -26.67 -6.72
C GLY A 15 -22.51 -25.84 -5.61
N ASP A 16 -23.19 -24.81 -5.10
CA ASP A 16 -22.55 -23.60 -4.54
C ASP A 16 -22.00 -23.71 -3.12
N ASN A 17 -21.96 -24.89 -2.52
CA ASN A 17 -21.30 -25.03 -1.21
C ASN A 17 -19.79 -25.30 -1.32
N VAL A 18 -19.30 -25.79 -2.47
CA VAL A 18 -17.88 -26.15 -2.64
C VAL A 18 -17.10 -25.04 -3.34
N THR A 19 -17.61 -24.50 -4.45
CA THR A 19 -16.95 -23.45 -5.26
C THR A 19 -16.83 -22.11 -4.53
N THR A 20 -17.89 -21.68 -3.85
CA THR A 20 -17.86 -20.48 -2.99
C THR A 20 -16.87 -20.64 -1.83
N SER A 21 -16.73 -21.86 -1.30
CA SER A 21 -15.77 -22.15 -0.22
C SER A 21 -14.33 -22.05 -0.71
N THR A 22 -14.03 -22.59 -1.90
CA THR A 22 -12.68 -22.59 -2.48
C THR A 22 -12.27 -21.20 -2.94
N TYR A 23 -13.13 -20.46 -3.65
CA TYR A 23 -12.84 -19.08 -4.04
C TYR A 23 -12.56 -18.21 -2.82
N ARG A 24 -13.39 -18.32 -1.78
CA ARG A 24 -13.20 -17.60 -0.52
C ARG A 24 -11.86 -17.97 0.15
N GLN A 25 -11.49 -19.24 0.16
CA GLN A 25 -10.21 -19.68 0.72
C GLN A 25 -9.02 -19.10 -0.06
N THR A 26 -9.06 -19.13 -1.39
CA THR A 26 -8.02 -18.53 -2.25
C THR A 26 -7.93 -17.03 -2.05
N PHE A 27 -9.07 -16.34 -1.92
CA PHE A 27 -9.09 -14.90 -1.66
C PHE A 27 -8.54 -14.54 -0.28
N ILE A 28 -8.85 -15.33 0.76
CA ILE A 28 -8.25 -15.15 2.09
C ILE A 28 -6.73 -15.34 2.01
N LYS A 29 -6.26 -16.39 1.34
CA LYS A 29 -4.84 -16.64 1.15
C LYS A 29 -4.15 -15.47 0.45
N LEU A 30 -4.75 -14.95 -0.62
CA LEU A 30 -4.27 -13.79 -1.36
C LEU A 30 -4.11 -12.56 -0.44
N LEU A 31 -5.10 -12.27 0.40
CA LEU A 31 -5.04 -11.14 1.34
C LEU A 31 -4.01 -11.37 2.46
N THR A 32 -3.84 -12.60 2.92
CA THR A 32 -2.80 -12.96 3.88
C THR A 32 -1.40 -12.74 3.29
N ASP A 33 -1.16 -13.22 2.06
CA ASP A 33 0.10 -13.00 1.36
C ASP A 33 0.38 -11.51 1.15
N PHE A 34 -0.65 -10.73 0.81
CA PHE A 34 -0.54 -9.28 0.71
C PHE A 34 -0.16 -8.63 2.06
N GLY A 35 -0.76 -9.10 3.16
CA GLY A 35 -0.41 -8.65 4.51
C GLY A 35 1.04 -8.96 4.88
N HIS A 36 1.54 -10.13 4.52
CA HIS A 36 2.96 -10.48 4.69
C HIS A 36 3.85 -9.56 3.88
N ILE A 37 3.56 -9.35 2.59
CA ILE A 37 4.28 -8.39 1.74
C ILE A 37 4.31 -6.99 2.38
N GLN A 38 3.17 -6.51 2.90
CA GLN A 38 3.08 -5.21 3.56
C GLN A 38 3.95 -5.10 4.81
N SER A 39 4.15 -6.17 5.57
CA SER A 39 4.97 -6.12 6.79
C SER A 39 6.45 -5.79 6.54
N TYR A 40 6.95 -5.99 5.31
CA TYR A 40 8.33 -5.62 4.95
C TYR A 40 8.52 -4.13 4.63
N PHE A 41 7.45 -3.34 4.52
CA PHE A 41 7.53 -1.90 4.21
C PHE A 41 7.84 -1.02 5.44
N VAL A 42 8.39 -1.62 6.50
CA VAL A 42 8.87 -0.89 7.67
C VAL A 42 10.18 -0.16 7.32
N ALA A 43 10.39 1.01 7.94
CA ALA A 43 11.58 1.82 7.76
C ALA A 43 12.81 1.20 8.45
N GLN A 44 13.29 0.08 7.92
CA GLN A 44 14.47 -0.65 8.39
C GLN A 44 15.26 -1.25 7.23
N PHE A 45 16.48 -1.70 7.52
CA PHE A 45 17.23 -2.57 6.61
C PHE A 45 16.68 -4.00 6.70
N LEU A 46 16.77 -4.72 5.59
CA LEU A 46 16.37 -6.12 5.46
C LEU A 46 17.59 -7.00 5.29
N GLU A 47 17.60 -8.12 5.98
CA GLU A 47 18.59 -9.18 5.81
C GLU A 47 18.33 -9.96 4.51
N ASP A 48 19.36 -10.65 4.01
CA ASP A 48 19.27 -11.42 2.76
C ASP A 48 18.18 -12.50 2.82
N GLU A 49 18.00 -13.16 3.97
CA GLU A 49 16.94 -14.14 4.18
C GLU A 49 15.55 -13.51 4.11
N GLU A 50 15.36 -12.32 4.71
CA GLU A 50 14.10 -11.58 4.67
C GLU A 50 13.75 -11.13 3.24
N ILE A 51 14.76 -10.78 2.43
CA ILE A 51 14.57 -10.39 1.03
C ILE A 51 14.14 -11.58 0.16
N GLU A 52 14.69 -12.77 0.41
CA GLU A 52 14.28 -13.98 -0.30
C GLU A 52 12.89 -14.45 0.15
N ASP A 53 12.55 -14.32 1.44
CA ASP A 53 11.19 -14.53 1.93
C ASP A 53 10.18 -13.58 1.29
N PHE A 54 10.51 -12.28 1.22
CA PHE A 54 9.71 -11.28 0.55
C PHE A 54 9.49 -11.60 -0.93
N SER A 55 10.56 -11.99 -1.63
CA SER A 55 10.50 -12.36 -3.05
C SER A 55 9.57 -13.54 -3.28
N ARG A 56 9.64 -14.56 -2.42
CA ARG A 56 8.74 -15.73 -2.47
C ARG A 56 7.29 -15.36 -2.22
N HIS A 57 7.02 -14.47 -1.26
CA HIS A 57 5.66 -13.96 -1.02
C HIS A 57 5.13 -13.20 -2.24
N CYS A 58 5.95 -12.38 -2.90
CA CYS A 58 5.57 -11.67 -4.13
C CYS A 58 5.22 -12.64 -5.28
N GLU A 59 6.01 -13.68 -5.47
CA GLU A 59 5.75 -14.72 -6.48
C GLU A 59 4.46 -15.49 -6.17
N THR A 60 4.28 -15.92 -4.91
CA THR A 60 3.08 -16.64 -4.47
C THR A 60 1.83 -15.78 -4.64
N PHE A 61 1.93 -14.51 -4.30
CA PHE A 61 0.86 -13.53 -4.49
C PHE A 61 0.52 -13.36 -5.97
N ALA A 62 1.50 -13.24 -6.86
CA ALA A 62 1.28 -13.13 -8.29
C ALA A 62 0.57 -14.37 -8.87
N GLU A 63 0.96 -15.57 -8.45
CA GLU A 63 0.30 -16.82 -8.87
C GLU A 63 -1.14 -16.92 -8.34
N ASN A 64 -1.38 -16.52 -7.09
CA ASN A 64 -2.72 -16.49 -6.52
C ASN A 64 -3.63 -15.47 -7.25
N ILE A 65 -3.10 -14.32 -7.70
CA ILE A 65 -3.86 -13.37 -8.54
C ILE A 65 -4.24 -14.00 -9.87
N LYS A 66 -3.29 -14.64 -10.56
CA LYS A 66 -3.55 -15.30 -11.86
C LYS A 66 -4.62 -16.38 -11.74
N GLN A 67 -4.63 -17.14 -10.65
CA GLN A 67 -5.63 -18.19 -10.42
C GLN A 67 -7.01 -17.60 -10.12
N LEU A 68 -7.08 -16.52 -9.33
CA LEU A 68 -8.33 -15.93 -8.91
C LEU A 68 -8.98 -15.07 -10.00
N LEU A 69 -8.17 -14.34 -10.77
CA LEU A 69 -8.58 -13.35 -11.75
C LEU A 69 -7.84 -13.54 -13.09
N PRO A 70 -7.98 -14.69 -13.77
CA PRO A 70 -7.17 -15.05 -14.94
C PRO A 70 -7.40 -14.14 -16.16
N ASN A 71 -8.55 -13.48 -16.24
CA ASN A 71 -8.93 -12.63 -17.38
C ASN A 71 -8.75 -11.13 -17.10
N GLU A 72 -8.29 -10.77 -15.90
CA GLU A 72 -8.14 -9.38 -15.50
C GLU A 72 -6.70 -8.91 -15.64
N SER A 73 -6.53 -7.66 -16.03
CA SER A 73 -5.23 -6.98 -15.99
C SER A 73 -4.92 -6.50 -14.57
N ILE A 74 -3.65 -6.60 -14.16
CA ILE A 74 -3.20 -5.98 -12.91
C ILE A 74 -2.87 -4.50 -13.13
N THR A 75 -2.98 -3.70 -12.06
CA THR A 75 -2.59 -2.29 -12.11
C THR A 75 -1.05 -2.15 -12.20
N PRO A 76 -0.53 -1.03 -12.73
CA PRO A 76 0.92 -0.78 -12.75
C PRO A 76 1.57 -0.87 -11.37
N LYS A 77 0.87 -0.44 -10.32
CA LYS A 77 1.35 -0.53 -8.92
C LYS A 77 1.51 -1.99 -8.47
N MET A 78 0.56 -2.85 -8.85
CA MET A 78 0.63 -4.28 -8.57
C MET A 78 1.71 -4.98 -9.37
N HIS A 79 1.89 -4.61 -10.64
CA HIS A 79 3.00 -5.10 -11.45
C HIS A 79 4.35 -4.72 -10.83
N PHE A 80 4.51 -3.46 -10.41
CA PHE A 80 5.72 -3.00 -9.74
C PHE A 80 6.00 -3.77 -8.45
N LEU A 81 4.96 -4.05 -7.65
CA LEU A 81 5.04 -4.87 -6.44
C LEU A 81 5.61 -6.26 -6.68
N VAL A 82 5.11 -6.97 -7.69
CA VAL A 82 5.50 -8.36 -7.90
C VAL A 82 6.75 -8.52 -8.75
N SER A 83 7.05 -7.56 -9.63
CA SER A 83 8.11 -7.70 -10.63
C SER A 83 9.37 -6.88 -10.35
N HIS A 84 9.25 -5.72 -9.69
CA HIS A 84 10.38 -4.78 -9.55
C HIS A 84 10.81 -4.57 -8.09
N LEU A 85 9.88 -4.63 -7.16
CA LEU A 85 10.17 -4.47 -5.73
C LEU A 85 11.12 -5.54 -5.16
N PRO A 86 11.09 -6.82 -5.58
CA PRO A 86 12.11 -7.79 -5.17
C PRO A 86 13.52 -7.42 -5.61
N GLU A 87 13.67 -6.95 -6.85
CA GLU A 87 14.96 -6.47 -7.37
C GLU A 87 15.42 -5.22 -6.60
N PHE A 88 14.50 -4.29 -6.34
CA PHE A 88 14.77 -3.11 -5.54
C PHE A 88 15.28 -3.48 -4.14
N ALA A 89 14.61 -4.41 -3.44
CA ALA A 89 15.01 -4.88 -2.12
C ALA A 89 16.41 -5.50 -2.13
N ARG A 90 16.76 -6.28 -3.17
CA ARG A 90 18.10 -6.86 -3.31
C ARG A 90 19.19 -5.80 -3.48
N HIS A 91 18.93 -4.74 -4.23
CA HIS A 91 19.90 -3.66 -4.48
C HIS A 91 20.06 -2.71 -3.29
N HIS A 92 18.95 -2.33 -2.65
CA HIS A 92 18.94 -1.27 -1.64
C HIS A 92 18.83 -1.77 -0.20
N LYS A 93 18.56 -3.08 0.00
CA LYS A 93 18.41 -3.73 1.31
C LYS A 93 17.37 -3.06 2.21
N THR A 94 16.37 -2.42 1.62
CA THR A 94 15.26 -1.78 2.33
C THR A 94 14.10 -1.56 1.38
N LEU A 95 12.88 -1.51 1.94
CA LEU A 95 11.66 -1.14 1.22
C LEU A 95 11.00 0.12 1.81
N GLY A 96 11.17 0.36 3.10
CA GLY A 96 10.51 1.46 3.82
C GLY A 96 11.38 2.69 4.07
N LEU A 97 12.72 2.58 4.09
CA LEU A 97 13.59 3.72 4.46
C LEU A 97 13.54 4.87 3.45
N ILE A 98 13.38 4.55 2.17
CA ILE A 98 13.25 5.54 1.09
C ILE A 98 11.80 5.84 0.72
N SER A 99 10.84 5.39 1.53
CA SER A 99 9.42 5.57 1.24
C SER A 99 9.00 7.03 1.39
N GLU A 100 7.86 7.38 0.78
CA GLU A 100 7.24 8.69 0.93
C GLU A 100 6.46 8.83 2.25
N GLN A 101 6.34 7.76 3.05
CA GLN A 101 5.58 7.76 4.31
C GLN A 101 6.04 8.84 5.31
N PRO A 102 7.35 9.10 5.51
CA PRO A 102 7.79 10.21 6.34
C PRO A 102 7.35 11.57 5.80
N LEU A 103 7.37 11.77 4.47
CA LEU A 103 6.93 13.01 3.83
C LEU A 103 5.41 13.21 3.98
N GLU A 104 4.62 12.16 3.85
CA GLU A 104 3.17 12.19 4.11
C GLU A 104 2.87 12.61 5.56
N SER A 105 3.63 12.08 6.53
CA SER A 105 3.53 12.49 7.94
C SER A 105 3.84 13.97 8.14
N LEU A 106 4.89 14.49 7.47
CA LEU A 106 5.23 15.91 7.50
C LEU A 106 4.13 16.77 6.86
N ASN A 107 3.57 16.34 5.73
CA ASN A 107 2.45 17.03 5.09
C ASN A 107 1.22 17.09 6.00
N ALA A 108 0.94 16.04 6.78
CA ALA A 108 -0.14 16.07 7.76
C ALA A 108 0.10 17.11 8.87
N ILE A 109 1.36 17.36 9.26
CA ILE A 109 1.70 18.46 10.18
C ILE A 109 1.45 19.80 9.51
N MET A 110 1.89 19.98 8.27
CA MET A 110 1.68 21.21 7.50
C MET A 110 0.20 21.55 7.36
N ASN A 111 -0.64 20.58 6.98
CA ASN A 111 -2.09 20.77 6.87
C ASN A 111 -2.73 21.23 8.20
N LYS A 112 -2.24 20.73 9.34
CA LYS A 112 -2.71 21.18 10.66
C LYS A 112 -2.31 22.64 10.94
N LEU A 113 -1.11 23.04 10.53
CA LEU A 113 -0.62 24.41 10.70
C LEU A 113 -1.36 25.40 9.79
N GLU A 114 -1.61 25.02 8.54
CA GLU A 114 -2.46 25.77 7.59
C GLU A 114 -3.85 26.03 8.18
N CYS A 115 -4.50 25.00 8.74
CA CYS A 115 -5.77 25.18 9.42
C CYS A 115 -5.65 26.09 10.66
N HIS A 116 -4.58 25.95 11.45
CA HIS A 116 -4.37 26.71 12.67
C HIS A 116 -4.20 28.21 12.42
N PHE A 117 -3.50 28.58 11.34
CA PHE A 117 -3.26 29.97 10.97
C PHE A 117 -4.19 30.51 9.88
N SER A 118 -5.26 29.77 9.54
CA SER A 118 -6.24 30.13 8.50
C SER A 118 -6.90 31.50 8.66
N ALA A 119 -6.91 32.07 9.87
CA ALA A 119 -7.45 33.41 10.13
C ALA A 119 -6.52 34.55 9.64
N ILE A 120 -5.26 34.25 9.32
CA ILE A 120 -4.25 35.22 8.89
C ILE A 120 -4.39 35.46 7.39
N ARG A 121 -4.82 36.66 7.03
CA ARG A 121 -5.09 37.04 5.62
C ARG A 121 -3.84 37.46 4.86
N ASP A 122 -2.82 37.94 5.57
CA ASP A 122 -1.54 38.29 4.96
C ASP A 122 -0.73 37.03 4.66
N GLY A 123 -0.49 36.76 3.37
CA GLY A 123 0.15 35.51 2.93
C GLY A 123 1.59 35.38 3.40
N GLU A 124 2.33 36.49 3.50
CA GLU A 124 3.72 36.47 3.97
C GLU A 124 3.79 36.13 5.46
N GLN A 125 2.97 36.80 6.28
CA GLN A 125 2.86 36.51 7.71
C GLN A 125 2.32 35.11 7.97
N HIS A 126 1.36 34.64 7.17
CA HIS A 126 0.80 33.30 7.26
C HIS A 126 1.90 32.23 7.08
N MET A 127 2.66 32.31 5.98
CA MET A 127 3.76 31.38 5.72
C MET A 127 4.86 31.48 6.77
N LYS A 128 5.24 32.69 7.21
CA LYS A 128 6.26 32.87 8.26
C LYS A 128 5.88 32.13 9.54
N LEU A 129 4.63 32.23 9.97
CA LEU A 129 4.14 31.59 11.20
C LEU A 129 4.06 30.07 11.07
N ILE A 130 3.61 29.56 9.91
CA ILE A 130 3.63 28.12 9.61
C ILE A 130 5.06 27.60 9.71
N LEU A 131 6.03 28.23 9.03
CA LEU A 131 7.42 27.78 9.00
C LEU A 131 8.08 27.84 10.39
N GLN A 132 7.85 28.91 11.14
CA GLN A 132 8.34 29.03 12.52
C GLN A 132 7.77 27.91 13.41
N GLN A 133 6.46 27.67 13.33
CA GLN A 133 5.81 26.67 14.15
C GLN A 133 6.19 25.24 13.74
N PHE A 134 6.38 25.00 12.44
CA PHE A 134 6.89 23.75 11.90
C PHE A 134 8.31 23.45 12.41
N TYR A 135 9.21 24.43 12.31
CA TYR A 135 10.59 24.30 12.81
C TYR A 135 10.64 23.97 14.31
N ILE A 136 9.84 24.67 15.13
CA ILE A 136 9.76 24.42 16.57
C ILE A 136 9.29 22.98 16.84
N ARG A 137 8.26 22.50 16.14
CA ARG A 137 7.74 21.14 16.32
C ARG A 137 8.76 20.07 15.94
N CYS A 138 9.44 20.23 14.81
CA CYS A 138 10.46 19.27 14.37
C CYS A 138 11.66 19.24 15.32
N MET A 139 12.11 20.40 15.82
CA MET A 139 13.29 20.49 16.70
C MET A 139 13.04 20.01 18.12
N ILE A 140 11.82 20.17 18.65
CA ILE A 140 11.48 19.68 20.00
C ILE A 140 11.31 18.16 20.00
N SER A 141 10.79 17.56 18.92
CA SER A 141 10.61 16.10 18.81
C SER A 141 11.92 15.31 18.56
N LEU A 142 13.06 15.98 18.40
CA LEU A 142 14.38 15.34 18.20
C LEU A 142 15.18 15.14 19.51
N LYS A 143 14.58 15.43 20.68
CA LYS A 143 15.13 15.14 22.00
C LYS A 143 14.34 14.04 22.69
#